data_AF-A0A951Z6M9-F1
#
_entry.id   AF-A0A951Z6M9-F1
#
_cell.length_a   1.000
_cell.length_b   1.000
_cell.length_c   1.000
_cell.angle_alpha   90.00
_cell.angle_beta   90.00
_cell.angle_gamma   90.00
#
_symmetry.space_group_name_H-M   'P 1'
#
loop_
_entity.id
_entity.type
_entity.pdbx_description
1 polymer ?
#
loop_
_entity_poly.entity_id
_entity_poly.type
_entity_poly.pdbx_seq_one_letter_code
_entity_poly.pdbx_strand_id
1 'polypeptide(L)'
;MLNAVSAKKNPFDEVRDVIAGADIAYANLEIPLTSKSGATPRKSLADRKAKRQFVLKADPAHAAHLGDVGFDVVSLGNNHAMDYGAAGLTEMLDLLDEFGIVYSGAGNNWAEAMRPAIVSVPGGPKVAFYSMLAFKTRSALRTCWPATTTGPGIGVLAFDATIDAAAKNTL
;
A
#
# COMPACT_ATOMS: atom_id res chain seq x y z
N MET A 1 12.90 3.78 -13.43
CA MET A 1 12.38 2.40 -13.36
C MET A 1 13.37 1.59 -12.55
N LEU A 2 13.00 1.10 -11.36
CA LEU A 2 13.97 0.49 -10.46
C LEU A 2 14.24 -0.99 -10.69
N ASN A 3 13.44 -1.71 -11.49
CA ASN A 3 13.68 -3.17 -11.64
C ASN A 3 13.86 -3.69 -13.06
N ALA A 4 13.54 -2.95 -14.14
CA ALA A 4 13.77 -3.39 -15.54
C ALA A 4 13.36 -4.85 -15.86
N VAL A 5 12.47 -5.46 -15.05
CA VAL A 5 11.98 -6.81 -15.25
C VAL A 5 10.95 -6.70 -16.36
N SER A 6 11.33 -7.19 -17.54
CA SER A 6 10.41 -7.35 -18.66
C SER A 6 9.31 -8.33 -18.23
N ALA A 7 8.04 -7.98 -18.40
CA ALA A 7 6.87 -8.83 -18.16
C ALA A 7 6.77 -10.06 -19.10
N LYS A 8 7.87 -10.48 -19.75
CA LYS A 8 7.92 -11.61 -20.69
C LYS A 8 7.85 -12.97 -20.01
N LYS A 9 7.99 -13.02 -18.68
CA LYS A 9 7.66 -14.15 -17.81
C LYS A 9 6.73 -13.64 -16.72
N ASN A 10 5.70 -14.41 -16.36
CA ASN A 10 4.89 -14.07 -15.20
C ASN A 10 5.80 -14.24 -13.97
N PRO A 11 6.01 -13.20 -13.14
CA PRO A 11 6.97 -13.24 -12.05
C PRO A 11 6.69 -14.33 -11.00
N PHE A 12 5.51 -14.95 -11.04
CA PHE A 12 5.09 -15.96 -10.07
C PHE A 12 5.03 -17.39 -10.61
N ASP A 13 5.45 -17.67 -11.84
CA ASP A 13 5.29 -19.00 -12.46
C ASP A 13 5.82 -20.15 -11.58
N GLU A 14 6.96 -19.95 -10.89
CA GLU A 14 7.59 -20.98 -10.06
C GLU A 14 6.95 -21.16 -8.67
N VAL A 15 6.11 -20.22 -8.24
CA VAL A 15 5.48 -20.22 -6.90
C VAL A 15 3.95 -20.22 -6.96
N ARG A 16 3.37 -20.23 -8.17
CA ARG A 16 1.93 -20.13 -8.39
C ARG A 16 1.15 -21.19 -7.65
N ASP A 17 1.57 -22.44 -7.71
CA ASP A 17 0.84 -23.55 -7.08
C ASP A 17 0.83 -23.44 -5.55
N VAL A 18 1.87 -22.85 -4.96
CA VAL A 18 1.93 -22.58 -3.52
C VAL A 18 0.98 -21.45 -3.12
N ILE A 19 0.89 -20.41 -3.93
CA ILE A 19 0.00 -19.25 -3.71
C ILE A 19 -1.46 -19.68 -3.89
N ALA A 20 -1.79 -20.24 -5.05
CA ALA A 20 -3.15 -20.64 -5.40
C ALA A 20 -3.69 -21.81 -4.57
N GLY A 21 -2.80 -22.63 -3.98
CA GLY A 21 -3.16 -23.74 -3.11
C GLY A 21 -3.37 -23.34 -1.64
N ALA A 22 -3.13 -22.10 -1.25
CA ALA A 22 -3.28 -21.63 0.12
C ALA A 22 -4.77 -21.36 0.47
N ASP A 23 -5.15 -21.53 1.73
CA ASP A 23 -6.47 -21.09 2.22
C ASP A 23 -6.63 -19.56 2.16
N ILE A 24 -5.51 -18.85 2.40
CA ILE A 24 -5.36 -17.40 2.24
C ILE A 24 -3.93 -17.12 1.77
N ALA A 25 -3.77 -16.51 0.61
CA ALA A 25 -2.51 -15.98 0.14
C ALA A 25 -2.40 -14.48 0.42
N TYR A 26 -1.30 -14.09 1.08
CA TYR A 26 -1.05 -12.72 1.50
C TYR A 26 0.30 -12.20 1.00
N ALA A 27 0.35 -10.92 0.60
CA ALA A 27 1.61 -10.23 0.27
C ALA A 27 1.71 -8.83 0.88
N ASN A 28 2.94 -8.36 1.07
CA ASN A 28 3.22 -6.94 1.33
C ASN A 28 3.44 -6.20 0.00
N LEU A 29 2.54 -5.29 -0.35
CA LEU A 29 2.61 -4.46 -1.55
C LEU A 29 3.10 -3.06 -1.19
N GLU A 30 4.43 -2.93 -1.15
CA GLU A 30 5.12 -1.70 -0.74
C GLU A 30 5.01 -0.56 -1.76
N ILE A 31 5.05 -0.91 -3.05
CA ILE A 31 5.24 0.04 -4.14
C ILE A 31 3.90 0.37 -4.80
N PRO A 32 3.58 1.66 -5.04
CA PRO A 32 2.36 2.02 -5.73
C PRO A 32 2.36 1.48 -7.17
N LEU A 33 1.30 0.75 -7.49
CA LEU A 33 0.97 0.29 -8.84
C LEU A 33 0.18 1.41 -9.53
N THR A 34 0.85 2.19 -10.39
CA THR A 34 0.21 3.41 -10.92
C THR A 34 0.77 3.83 -12.26
N SER A 35 -0.08 4.34 -13.15
CA SER A 35 0.30 5.03 -14.37
C SER A 35 0.63 6.50 -14.12
N LYS A 36 0.13 7.10 -13.02
CA LYS A 36 0.20 8.55 -12.76
C LYS A 36 1.63 9.09 -12.75
N SER A 37 1.77 10.31 -13.23
CA SER A 37 2.99 11.13 -13.13
C SER A 37 2.94 12.04 -11.89
N GLY A 38 4.07 12.60 -11.50
CA GLY A 38 4.14 13.55 -10.39
C GLY A 38 4.46 12.84 -9.07
N ALA A 39 5.75 12.56 -8.87
CA ALA A 39 6.24 12.02 -7.60
C ALA A 39 5.90 12.96 -6.43
N THR A 40 5.69 12.36 -5.26
CA THR A 40 5.34 13.07 -4.02
C THR A 40 6.29 14.26 -3.74
N PRO A 41 5.77 15.43 -3.37
CA PRO A 41 6.60 16.55 -2.95
C PRO A 41 7.21 16.31 -1.56
N ARG A 42 6.69 15.34 -0.79
CA ARG A 42 7.14 15.04 0.59
C ARG A 42 8.51 14.36 0.65
N LYS A 43 9.02 13.88 -0.49
CA LYS A 43 10.38 13.39 -0.68
C LYS A 43 11.13 14.37 -1.59
N SER A 44 11.82 15.33 -0.97
CA SER A 44 12.41 16.46 -1.69
C SER A 44 13.39 16.02 -2.79
N LEU A 45 13.60 16.85 -3.82
CA LEU A 45 14.61 16.58 -4.84
C LEU A 45 16.02 16.51 -4.23
N ALA A 46 16.30 17.33 -3.21
CA ALA A 46 17.58 17.33 -2.51
C ALA A 46 17.82 15.99 -1.80
N ASP A 47 16.83 15.49 -1.05
CA ASP A 47 16.95 14.22 -0.34
C ASP A 47 17.09 13.03 -1.29
N ARG A 48 16.39 13.06 -2.43
CA ARG A 48 16.54 12.04 -3.49
C ARG A 48 17.92 12.06 -4.12
N LYS A 49 18.45 13.23 -4.47
CA LYS A 49 19.81 13.38 -5.01
C LYS A 49 20.87 12.92 -3.99
N ALA A 50 20.64 13.18 -2.72
CA ALA A 50 21.49 12.75 -1.61
C ALA A 50 21.25 11.28 -1.19
N LYS A 51 20.38 10.52 -1.87
CA LYS A 51 20.01 9.14 -1.55
C LYS A 51 19.50 8.92 -0.11
N ARG A 52 18.88 9.94 0.48
CA ARG A 52 18.24 9.88 1.81
C ARG A 52 16.78 9.45 1.74
N GLN A 53 16.17 9.58 0.56
CA GLN A 53 14.78 9.21 0.28
C GLN A 53 14.69 8.61 -1.11
N PHE A 54 13.79 7.64 -1.28
CA PHE A 54 13.53 6.98 -2.55
C PHE A 54 12.05 7.12 -2.93
N VAL A 55 11.79 7.34 -4.21
CA VAL A 55 10.45 7.32 -4.79
C VAL A 55 10.35 6.08 -5.67
N LEU A 56 9.45 5.18 -5.30
CA LEU A 56 9.22 3.91 -5.95
C LEU A 56 7.93 3.98 -6.79
N LYS A 57 7.95 3.31 -7.94
CA LYS A 57 6.83 3.16 -8.86
C LYS A 57 6.92 1.79 -9.51
N ALA A 58 5.80 1.11 -9.59
CA ALA A 58 5.66 -0.14 -10.32
C ALA A 58 4.57 0.00 -11.39
N ASP A 59 4.63 -0.90 -12.38
CA ASP A 59 3.65 -0.93 -13.47
C ASP A 59 2.27 -1.31 -12.91
N PRO A 60 1.19 -0.56 -13.23
CA PRO A 60 -0.17 -0.91 -12.81
C PRO A 60 -0.61 -2.32 -13.27
N ALA A 61 -0.06 -2.85 -14.37
CA ALA A 61 -0.37 -4.19 -14.86
C ALA A 61 0.00 -5.31 -13.87
N HIS A 62 0.84 -5.05 -12.87
CA HIS A 62 1.15 -6.03 -11.83
C HIS A 62 -0.06 -6.38 -10.94
N ALA A 63 -1.09 -5.53 -10.85
CA ALA A 63 -2.30 -5.85 -10.10
C ALA A 63 -3.01 -7.09 -10.68
N ALA A 64 -3.09 -7.16 -12.01
CA ALA A 64 -3.64 -8.33 -12.71
C ALA A 64 -2.85 -9.60 -12.38
N HIS A 65 -1.51 -9.52 -12.41
CA HIS A 65 -0.66 -10.67 -12.09
C HIS A 65 -0.82 -11.15 -10.64
N LEU A 66 -1.05 -10.24 -9.69
CA LEU A 66 -1.33 -10.60 -8.29
C LEU A 66 -2.67 -11.33 -8.15
N GLY A 67 -3.70 -10.90 -8.88
CA GLY A 67 -5.00 -11.59 -8.90
C GLY A 67 -4.90 -12.95 -9.60
N ASP A 68 -4.29 -13.01 -10.78
CA ASP A 68 -4.18 -14.22 -11.62
C ASP A 68 -3.40 -15.36 -10.96
N VAL A 69 -2.42 -15.03 -10.11
CA VAL A 69 -1.67 -16.02 -9.34
C VAL A 69 -2.44 -16.50 -8.10
N GLY A 70 -3.41 -15.73 -7.63
CA GLY A 70 -4.28 -16.08 -6.51
C GLY A 70 -3.91 -15.44 -5.17
N PHE A 71 -3.36 -14.21 -5.15
CA PHE A 71 -3.27 -13.46 -3.88
C PHE A 71 -4.64 -12.92 -3.46
N ASP A 72 -5.06 -13.24 -2.25
CA ASP A 72 -6.33 -12.77 -1.69
C ASP A 72 -6.20 -11.41 -1.00
N VAL A 73 -5.07 -11.20 -0.31
CA VAL A 73 -4.88 -10.04 0.56
C VAL A 73 -3.53 -9.37 0.34
N VAL A 74 -3.51 -8.04 0.26
CA VAL A 74 -2.26 -7.26 0.30
C VAL A 74 -2.23 -6.23 1.43
N SER A 75 -1.04 -6.04 1.99
CA SER A 75 -0.75 -4.93 2.89
C SER A 75 -0.21 -3.73 2.12
N LEU A 76 -0.81 -2.56 2.35
CA LEU A 76 -0.39 -1.26 1.83
C LEU A 76 0.19 -0.34 2.90
N GLY A 77 0.24 -0.80 4.16
CA GLY A 77 0.76 -0.06 5.31
C GLY A 77 2.27 0.17 5.23
N ASN A 78 2.72 0.92 4.23
CA ASN A 78 4.11 1.06 3.86
C ASN A 78 4.47 2.55 3.62
N ASN A 79 5.72 2.90 3.86
CA ASN A 79 6.29 4.23 3.67
C ASN A 79 6.41 4.69 2.20
N HIS A 80 6.11 3.83 1.23
CA HIS A 80 6.19 4.10 -0.21
C HIS A 80 4.84 4.12 -0.92
N ALA A 81 3.75 3.64 -0.30
CA ALA A 81 2.44 3.58 -0.96
C ALA A 81 1.90 4.96 -1.40
N MET A 82 2.44 6.07 -0.85
CA MET A 82 2.11 7.46 -1.24
C MET A 82 3.18 8.15 -2.10
N ASP A 83 4.08 7.40 -2.74
CA ASP A 83 5.17 7.96 -3.56
C ASP A 83 4.70 8.73 -4.80
N TYR A 84 3.46 8.49 -5.24
CA TYR A 84 2.78 9.22 -6.32
C TYR A 84 1.52 9.94 -5.81
N GLY A 85 1.46 10.19 -4.50
CA GLY A 85 0.40 10.92 -3.84
C GLY A 85 -0.98 10.27 -3.97
N ALA A 86 -2.01 11.07 -3.71
CA ALA A 86 -3.40 10.62 -3.71
C ALA A 86 -3.82 9.97 -5.03
N ALA A 87 -3.47 10.58 -6.18
CA ALA A 87 -3.86 10.04 -7.48
C ALA A 87 -3.24 8.66 -7.77
N GLY A 88 -1.98 8.45 -7.34
CA GLY A 88 -1.33 7.15 -7.48
C GLY A 88 -1.88 6.10 -6.50
N LEU A 89 -2.20 6.50 -5.27
CA LEU A 89 -2.85 5.61 -4.31
C LEU A 89 -4.23 5.19 -4.81
N THR A 90 -5.11 6.14 -5.15
CA THR A 90 -6.48 5.85 -5.60
C THR A 90 -6.47 4.92 -6.81
N GLU A 91 -5.62 5.15 -7.82
CA GLU A 91 -5.51 4.24 -8.96
C GLU A 91 -5.06 2.82 -8.55
N MET A 92 -4.14 2.70 -7.60
CA MET A 92 -3.75 1.38 -7.07
C MET A 92 -4.91 0.70 -6.34
N LEU A 93 -5.69 1.44 -5.53
CA LEU A 93 -6.85 0.87 -4.83
C LEU A 93 -7.90 0.37 -5.81
N ASP A 94 -8.23 1.18 -6.83
CA ASP A 94 -9.18 0.81 -7.88
C ASP A 94 -8.73 -0.46 -8.63
N LEU A 95 -7.43 -0.58 -8.93
CA LEU A 95 -6.87 -1.78 -9.57
C LEU A 95 -6.95 -3.02 -8.66
N LEU A 96 -6.68 -2.88 -7.37
CA LEU A 96 -6.81 -4.00 -6.42
C LEU A 96 -8.26 -4.47 -6.31
N ASP A 97 -9.21 -3.53 -6.26
CA ASP A 97 -10.65 -3.83 -6.27
C ASP A 97 -11.07 -4.51 -7.59
N GLU A 98 -10.56 -4.06 -8.73
CA GLU A 98 -10.82 -4.66 -10.06
C GLU A 98 -10.40 -6.14 -10.12
N PHE A 99 -9.25 -6.49 -9.53
CA PHE A 99 -8.73 -7.86 -9.51
C PHE A 99 -9.11 -8.66 -8.26
N GLY A 100 -10.05 -8.16 -7.45
CA GLY A 100 -10.62 -8.88 -6.31
C GLY A 100 -9.65 -9.08 -5.14
N ILE A 101 -8.60 -8.25 -5.05
CA ILE A 101 -7.59 -8.34 -4.00
C ILE A 101 -8.00 -7.43 -2.85
N VAL A 102 -8.23 -7.99 -1.67
CA VAL A 102 -8.58 -7.22 -0.47
C VAL A 102 -7.33 -6.57 0.10
N TYR A 103 -7.43 -5.36 0.64
CA TYR A 103 -6.25 -4.65 1.15
C TYR A 103 -6.49 -3.93 2.48
N SER A 104 -5.39 -3.66 3.20
CA SER A 104 -5.40 -2.85 4.42
C SER A 104 -4.17 -1.94 4.53
N GLY A 105 -4.29 -0.90 5.35
CA GLY A 105 -3.19 0.00 5.68
C GLY A 105 -3.02 1.22 4.78
N ALA A 106 -3.90 1.42 3.80
CA ALA A 106 -4.03 2.68 3.06
C ALA A 106 -5.48 2.85 2.58
N GLY A 107 -5.88 4.10 2.30
CA GLY A 107 -7.25 4.40 1.89
C GLY A 107 -7.43 5.84 1.44
N ASN A 108 -8.62 6.18 0.92
CA ASN A 108 -8.95 7.55 0.48
C ASN A 108 -9.21 8.51 1.66
N ASN A 109 -9.27 7.98 2.87
CA ASN A 109 -9.37 8.70 4.13
C ASN A 109 -8.91 7.79 5.28
N TRP A 110 -8.85 8.35 6.48
CA TRP A 110 -8.44 7.65 7.70
C TRP A 110 -9.28 6.42 8.01
N ALA A 111 -10.60 6.49 7.82
CA ALA A 111 -11.48 5.37 8.13
C ALA A 111 -11.21 4.17 7.20
N GLU A 112 -10.98 4.43 5.92
CA GLU A 112 -10.56 3.41 4.97
C GLU A 112 -9.14 2.90 5.27
N ALA A 113 -8.18 3.79 5.54
CA ALA A 113 -6.79 3.42 5.79
C ALA A 113 -6.60 2.55 7.05
N MET A 114 -7.49 2.69 8.03
CA MET A 114 -7.51 1.89 9.26
C MET A 114 -8.45 0.67 9.20
N ARG A 115 -9.20 0.51 8.10
CA ARG A 115 -10.08 -0.63 7.92
C ARG A 115 -9.23 -1.89 7.71
N PRO A 116 -9.50 -2.98 8.46
CA PRO A 116 -8.83 -4.24 8.19
C PRO A 116 -9.30 -4.84 6.86
N ALA A 117 -8.41 -5.56 6.19
CA ALA A 117 -8.81 -6.51 5.16
C ALA A 117 -9.36 -7.74 5.86
N ILE A 118 -10.52 -8.22 5.42
CA ILE A 118 -11.22 -9.32 6.08
C ILE A 118 -11.60 -10.36 5.04
N VAL A 119 -11.16 -11.59 5.25
CA VAL A 119 -11.45 -12.75 4.39
C VAL A 119 -12.02 -13.90 5.21
N SER A 120 -12.83 -14.75 4.59
CA SER A 120 -13.44 -15.92 5.22
C SER A 120 -12.93 -17.18 4.55
N VAL A 121 -12.37 -18.10 5.34
CA VAL A 121 -11.95 -19.42 4.84
C VAL A 121 -13.19 -20.31 4.71
N PRO A 122 -13.44 -20.97 3.56
CA PRO A 122 -14.56 -21.90 3.40
C PRO A 122 -14.55 -23.01 4.46
N GLY A 123 -15.63 -23.12 5.24
CA GLY A 123 -15.72 -24.08 6.35
C GLY A 123 -14.78 -23.78 7.53
N GLY A 124 -14.11 -22.62 7.52
CA GLY A 124 -13.09 -22.23 8.48
C GLY A 124 -13.34 -20.85 9.11
N PRO A 125 -12.30 -20.23 9.68
CA PRO A 125 -12.41 -18.97 10.38
C PRO A 125 -12.52 -17.77 9.42
N LYS A 126 -13.00 -16.66 9.98
CA LYS A 126 -12.86 -15.33 9.40
C LYS A 126 -11.57 -14.70 9.92
N VAL A 127 -10.71 -14.23 9.02
CA VAL A 127 -9.39 -13.66 9.33
C VAL A 127 -9.36 -12.18 8.98
N ALA A 128 -8.86 -11.36 9.91
CA ALA A 128 -8.70 -9.92 9.72
C ALA A 128 -7.22 -9.54 9.69
N PHE A 129 -6.84 -8.75 8.70
CA PHE A 129 -5.48 -8.26 8.47
C PHE A 129 -5.43 -6.75 8.69
N TYR A 130 -4.67 -6.33 9.70
CA TYR A 130 -4.35 -4.93 9.95
C TYR A 130 -2.93 -4.64 9.48
N SER A 131 -2.79 -3.56 8.73
CA SER A 131 -1.50 -3.02 8.30
C SER A 131 -1.40 -1.57 8.72
N MET A 132 -0.30 -1.22 9.39
CA MET A 132 -0.07 0.12 9.88
C MET A 132 1.41 0.46 9.82
N LEU A 133 1.71 1.72 9.52
CA LEU A 133 3.06 2.24 9.52
C LEU A 133 3.40 2.90 10.86
N ALA A 134 4.57 2.60 11.42
CA ALA A 134 5.06 3.17 12.67
C ALA A 134 6.45 3.78 12.47
N PHE A 135 6.66 4.98 12.98
CA PHE A 135 7.97 5.64 13.01
C PHE A 135 8.24 6.23 14.39
N LYS A 136 9.51 6.23 14.80
CA LYS A 136 9.96 6.89 16.04
C LYS A 136 9.76 8.41 16.01
N THR A 137 9.80 9.03 14.83
CA THR A 137 9.70 10.49 14.70
C THR A 137 8.51 10.90 13.84
N ARG A 138 7.84 11.98 14.25
CA ARG A 138 6.75 12.59 13.47
C ARG A 138 7.22 13.09 12.11
N SER A 139 8.48 13.52 12.00
CA SER A 139 9.07 13.98 10.73
C SER A 139 9.13 12.85 9.69
N ALA A 140 9.63 11.68 10.07
CA ALA A 140 9.66 10.52 9.18
C ALA A 140 8.25 10.04 8.82
N LEU A 141 7.32 10.06 9.79
CA LEU A 141 5.93 9.69 9.52
C LEU A 141 5.28 10.64 8.49
N ARG A 142 5.56 11.94 8.57
CA ARG A 142 5.04 12.94 7.62
C ARG A 142 5.47 12.70 6.19
N THR A 143 6.71 12.23 5.96
CA THR A 143 7.18 11.96 4.58
C THR A 143 6.44 10.79 3.93
N CYS A 144 5.83 9.92 4.74
CA CYS A 144 5.05 8.77 4.32
C CYS A 144 3.57 9.08 4.05
N TRP A 145 3.15 10.34 4.25
CA TRP A 145 1.80 10.84 3.93
C TRP A 145 0.66 10.05 4.62
N PRO A 146 0.53 10.16 5.97
CA PRO A 146 -0.57 9.51 6.69
C PRO A 146 -1.93 9.99 6.19
N ALA A 147 -2.92 9.11 6.19
CA ALA A 147 -4.29 9.47 5.85
C ALA A 147 -4.83 10.49 6.84
N THR A 148 -5.66 11.41 6.35
CA THR A 148 -6.44 12.32 7.20
C THR A 148 -7.91 11.90 7.15
N THR A 149 -8.76 12.48 7.99
CA THR A 149 -10.21 12.13 7.97
C THR A 149 -10.88 12.34 6.62
N THR A 150 -10.35 13.23 5.77
CA THR A 150 -10.93 13.52 4.44
C THR A 150 -9.94 13.29 3.30
N GLY A 151 -8.70 12.91 3.60
CA GLY A 151 -7.59 12.89 2.66
C GLY A 151 -6.94 11.51 2.54
N PRO A 152 -6.58 11.06 1.33
CA PRO A 152 -5.94 9.78 1.12
C PRO A 152 -4.59 9.66 1.81
N GLY A 153 -4.22 8.44 2.20
CA GLY A 153 -2.90 8.16 2.75
C GLY A 153 -2.80 6.82 3.47
N ILE A 154 -1.72 6.69 4.24
CA ILE A 154 -1.34 5.46 4.94
C ILE A 154 -1.95 5.41 6.34
N GLY A 155 -2.41 4.23 6.76
CA GLY A 155 -2.81 3.95 8.14
C GLY A 155 -1.57 3.87 9.03
N VAL A 156 -1.61 4.52 10.20
CA VAL A 156 -0.42 4.64 11.05
C VAL A 156 -0.70 4.19 12.48
N LEU A 157 0.28 3.53 13.09
CA LEU A 157 0.23 3.14 14.50
C LEU A 157 0.84 4.26 15.35
N ALA A 158 0.01 4.89 16.18
CA ALA A 158 0.45 5.91 17.13
C ALA A 158 0.53 5.31 18.54
N PHE A 159 1.74 5.23 19.11
CA PHE A 159 1.97 4.67 20.45
C PHE A 159 1.58 5.62 21.59
N ASP A 160 1.37 6.91 21.29
CA ASP A 160 0.99 7.93 22.27
C ASP A 160 -0.39 8.48 21.91
N ALA A 161 -1.44 7.84 22.45
CA ALA A 161 -2.85 8.27 22.51
C ALA A 161 -3.39 9.13 21.35
N THR A 162 -4.31 8.55 20.57
CA THR A 162 -5.21 9.26 19.64
C THR A 162 -4.50 10.03 18.51
N ILE A 163 -4.57 9.49 17.29
CA ILE A 163 -4.70 10.39 16.13
C ILE A 163 -6.12 10.92 16.15
N ASP A 164 -6.37 11.82 17.10
CA ASP A 164 -7.58 12.61 17.13
C ASP A 164 -7.63 13.43 15.85
N ALA A 165 -8.83 13.66 15.37
CA ALA A 165 -9.17 14.62 14.36
C ALA A 165 -8.51 16.00 14.56
N ALA A 166 -8.08 16.36 15.77
CA ALA A 166 -7.38 17.61 16.09
C ALA A 166 -5.89 17.64 15.70
N ALA A 167 -5.20 16.49 15.53
CA ALA A 167 -3.81 16.46 15.06
C ALA A 167 -3.65 16.93 13.59
N LYS A 168 -4.77 17.20 12.90
CA LYS A 168 -4.87 17.61 11.50
C LYS A 168 -4.37 19.03 11.20
N ASN A 169 -4.36 19.93 12.18
CA ASN A 169 -4.13 21.36 11.94
C ASN A 169 -2.73 21.87 12.34
N THR A 170 -1.84 21.00 12.80
CA THR A 170 -0.42 21.32 13.00
C THR A 170 0.50 20.41 12.20
N LEU A 171 -0.06 19.70 11.21
CA LEU A 171 0.70 19.00 10.18
C LEU A 171 1.03 19.93 9.00
#